data_AF-A0A0F9DF91-F1
#
_entry.id   AF-A0A0F9DF91-F1
#
_cell.length_a   1.000
_cell.length_b   1.000
_cell.length_c   1.000
_cell.angle_alpha   90.00
_cell.angle_beta   90.00
_cell.angle_gamma   90.00
#
_symmetry.space_group_name_H-M   'P 1'
#
loop_
_entity.id
_entity.type
_entity.pdbx_description
1 polymer ?
#
loop_
_entity_poly.entity_id
_entity_poly.type
_entity_poly.pdbx_seq_one_letter_code
_entity_poly.pdbx_strand_id
1 'polypeptide(L)'
;MALTVLKTVKTANGQEVVRTLKDKKFLFNDQASLERHILDLVERQEHRCALTDLQLDYDERGGDKQFFCSLDRIDSSGHYEPGNLQIVCRFVNFWKGASDNDEFRRLVKEVRTIQNVD
;
A
#
# COMPACT_ATOMS: atom_id res chain seq x y z
N MET A 1 2.12 21.07 -17.40
CA MET A 1 0.82 21.02 -16.66
C MET A 1 -0.36 21.38 -17.55
N ALA A 2 -0.37 22.54 -18.23
CA ALA A 2 -1.50 22.94 -19.09
C ALA A 2 -1.84 21.92 -20.21
N LEU A 3 -0.84 21.38 -20.92
CA LEU A 3 -1.07 20.35 -21.95
C LEU A 3 -1.71 19.07 -21.39
N THR A 4 -1.37 18.67 -20.17
CA THR A 4 -1.99 17.53 -19.49
C THR A 4 -3.46 17.78 -19.23
N VAL A 5 -3.81 18.99 -18.76
CA VAL A 5 -5.22 19.39 -18.57
C VAL A 5 -5.99 19.31 -19.89
N LEU A 6 -5.43 19.89 -20.96
CA LEU A 6 -6.06 19.86 -22.29
C LEU A 6 -6.27 18.43 -22.79
N LYS A 7 -5.30 17.54 -22.56
CA LYS A 7 -5.42 16.12 -22.89
C LYS A 7 -6.50 15.43 -22.06
N THR A 8 -6.49 15.62 -20.74
CA THR A 8 -7.46 15.01 -19.81
C THR A 8 -8.88 15.44 -20.13
N VAL A 9 -9.15 16.74 -20.35
CA VAL A 9 -10.51 17.23 -20.67
C VAL A 9 -11.02 16.62 -21.97
N LYS A 10 -10.15 16.45 -22.98
CA LYS A 10 -10.52 15.82 -24.25
C LYS A 10 -10.92 14.35 -24.07
N THR A 11 -10.30 13.65 -23.12
CA THR A 11 -10.50 12.20 -22.94
C THR A 11 -11.38 11.83 -21.76
N ALA A 12 -11.66 12.71 -20.80
CA ALA A 12 -12.45 12.44 -19.60
C ALA A 12 -13.86 13.05 -19.71
N ASN A 13 -14.57 12.68 -20.78
CA ASN A 13 -15.87 13.22 -21.18
C ASN A 13 -17.08 12.46 -20.59
N GLY A 14 -16.92 11.81 -19.43
CA GLY A 14 -17.99 11.07 -18.76
C GLY A 14 -18.33 9.71 -19.36
N GLN A 15 -17.50 9.17 -20.25
CA GLN A 15 -17.71 7.84 -20.82
C GLN A 15 -17.61 6.72 -19.76
N GLU A 16 -18.38 5.66 -19.94
CA GLU A 16 -18.24 4.42 -19.17
C GLU A 16 -17.10 3.58 -19.77
N VAL A 17 -16.28 3.00 -18.88
CA VAL A 17 -15.14 2.15 -19.28
C VAL A 17 -15.32 0.78 -18.67
N VAL A 18 -15.40 -0.25 -19.51
CA VAL A 18 -15.31 -1.64 -19.08
C VAL A 18 -13.86 -1.94 -18.75
N ARG A 19 -13.60 -2.46 -17.55
CA ARG A 19 -12.25 -2.88 -17.13
C ARG A 19 -12.23 -4.32 -16.69
N THR A 20 -11.15 -5.01 -17.01
CA THR A 20 -10.83 -6.31 -16.43
C THR A 20 -10.24 -6.11 -15.03
N LEU A 21 -10.75 -6.86 -14.05
CA LEU A 21 -10.18 -6.88 -12.70
C LEU A 21 -8.96 -7.81 -12.68
N LYS A 22 -7.94 -7.46 -11.87
CA LYS A 22 -6.76 -8.30 -11.67
C LYS A 22 -7.17 -9.63 -11.02
N ASP A 23 -6.66 -10.74 -11.55
CA ASP A 23 -6.75 -12.04 -10.90
C ASP A 23 -5.81 -12.08 -9.69
N LYS A 24 -6.37 -12.26 -8.49
CA LYS A 24 -5.64 -12.26 -7.22
C LYS A 24 -5.81 -13.61 -6.54
N LYS A 25 -4.81 -14.47 -6.72
CA LYS A 25 -4.82 -15.81 -6.11
C LYS A 25 -4.37 -15.75 -4.65
N PHE A 26 -4.95 -16.63 -3.86
CA PHE A 26 -4.51 -16.95 -2.51
C PHE A 26 -3.57 -18.16 -2.61
N LEU A 27 -2.27 -17.93 -2.40
CA LEU A 27 -1.23 -18.95 -2.57
C LEU A 27 -0.66 -19.44 -1.23
N PHE A 28 -1.52 -19.45 -0.23
CA PHE A 28 -1.27 -20.07 1.07
C PHE A 28 -2.04 -21.38 1.16
N ASN A 29 -1.57 -22.31 1.99
CA ASN A 29 -2.22 -23.61 2.16
C ASN A 29 -3.61 -23.46 2.78
N ASP A 30 -3.73 -22.55 3.75
CA ASP A 30 -4.95 -22.27 4.49
C ASP A 30 -4.88 -20.89 5.17
N GLN A 31 -5.99 -20.47 5.77
CA GLN A 31 -6.06 -19.22 6.53
C GLN A 31 -5.06 -19.16 7.69
N ALA A 32 -4.88 -20.27 8.43
CA ALA A 32 -3.97 -20.32 9.58
C ALA A 32 -2.49 -20.12 9.18
N SER A 33 -2.10 -20.52 7.98
CA SER A 33 -0.78 -20.28 7.41
C SER A 33 -0.58 -18.82 7.01
N LEU A 34 -1.63 -18.14 6.52
CA LEU A 34 -1.60 -16.70 6.30
C LEU A 34 -1.50 -15.93 7.63
N GLU A 35 -2.31 -16.28 8.63
CA GLU A 35 -2.30 -15.62 9.94
C GLU A 35 -0.91 -15.70 10.61
N ARG A 36 -0.29 -16.88 10.60
CA ARG A 36 1.10 -17.05 11.08
C ARG A 36 2.09 -16.21 10.28
N HIS A 37 1.95 -16.17 8.96
CA HIS A 37 2.81 -15.35 8.12
C HIS A 37 2.66 -13.85 8.40
N ILE A 38 1.44 -13.37 8.65
CA ILE A 38 1.15 -11.98 9.03
C ILE A 38 1.83 -11.65 10.37
N LEU A 39 1.72 -12.54 11.37
CA LEU A 39 2.39 -12.35 12.66
C LEU A 39 3.92 -12.28 12.48
N ASP A 40 4.50 -13.20 11.71
CA ASP A 40 5.94 -13.19 11.39
C ASP A 40 6.36 -11.87 10.71
N LEU A 41 5.55 -11.34 9.80
CA LEU A 41 5.82 -10.05 9.16
C LEU A 41 5.75 -8.89 10.16
N VAL A 42 4.73 -8.85 11.02
CA VAL A 42 4.58 -7.82 12.05
C VAL A 42 5.82 -7.78 12.97
N GLU A 43 6.27 -8.95 13.43
CA GLU A 43 7.44 -9.07 14.30
C GLU A 43 8.73 -8.66 13.59
N ARG A 44 8.95 -9.14 12.35
CA ARG A 44 10.14 -8.78 11.55
C ARG A 44 10.20 -7.30 11.18
N GLN A 45 9.05 -6.65 11.08
CA GLN A 45 8.93 -5.22 10.83
C GLN A 45 8.93 -4.39 12.12
N GLU A 46 9.12 -5.01 13.29
CA GLU A 46 9.17 -4.35 14.59
C GLU A 46 7.92 -3.48 14.87
N HIS A 47 6.75 -3.97 14.45
CA HIS A 47 5.47 -3.25 14.51
C HIS A 47 5.47 -1.87 13.80
N ARG A 48 6.32 -1.69 12.79
CA ARG A 48 6.37 -0.49 11.95
C ARG A 48 5.86 -0.75 10.54
N CYS A 49 5.33 0.30 9.92
CA CYS A 49 4.92 0.30 8.53
C CYS A 49 6.13 0.06 7.62
N ALA A 50 6.09 -0.97 6.79
CA ALA A 50 7.23 -1.35 5.95
C ALA A 50 7.73 -0.22 5.03
N LEU A 51 6.83 0.65 4.55
CA LEU A 51 7.14 1.69 3.56
C LEU A 51 7.53 3.03 4.17
N THR A 52 7.13 3.29 5.40
CA THR A 52 7.29 4.60 6.04
C THR A 52 7.92 4.52 7.41
N ASP A 53 8.12 3.35 8.01
CA ASP A 53 8.66 3.23 9.38
C ASP A 53 7.79 3.88 10.48
N LEU A 54 6.58 4.34 10.13
CA LEU A 54 5.60 4.86 11.08
C LEU A 54 5.07 3.71 11.96
N GLN A 55 4.76 4.03 13.22
CA GLN A 55 4.17 3.05 14.14
C GLN A 55 2.80 2.58 13.62
N LEU A 56 2.58 1.27 13.68
CA LEU A 56 1.30 0.66 13.36
C LEU A 56 0.33 0.81 14.54
N ASP A 57 -0.93 1.06 14.22
CA ASP A 57 -2.02 1.04 15.18
C ASP A 57 -2.85 -0.25 15.01
N TYR A 58 -3.16 -0.91 16.13
CA TYR A 58 -3.92 -2.16 16.18
C TYR A 58 -5.27 -1.98 16.92
N ASP A 59 -5.51 -0.83 17.54
CA ASP A 59 -6.75 -0.57 18.27
C ASP A 59 -7.84 -0.03 17.33
N GLU A 60 -8.60 -0.95 16.73
CA GLU A 60 -9.69 -0.56 15.83
C GLU A 60 -10.88 0.14 16.52
N ARG A 61 -10.90 0.24 17.85
CA ARG A 61 -12.00 0.86 18.62
C ARG A 61 -11.69 2.29 19.08
N GLY A 62 -10.42 2.60 19.35
CA GLY A 62 -9.98 3.89 19.87
C GLY A 62 -8.84 4.57 19.11
N GLY A 63 -8.20 3.87 18.17
CA GLY A 63 -7.04 4.36 17.44
C GLY A 63 -7.35 5.21 16.20
N ASP A 64 -6.29 5.70 15.55
CA ASP A 64 -6.41 6.46 14.32
C ASP A 64 -6.50 5.52 13.11
N LYS A 65 -7.66 5.56 12.45
CA LYS A 65 -7.98 4.73 11.28
C LYS A 65 -6.95 4.83 10.16
N GLN A 66 -6.21 5.94 10.04
CA GLN A 66 -5.16 6.08 9.03
C GLN A 66 -3.96 5.19 9.35
N PHE A 67 -3.61 5.02 10.63
CA PHE A 67 -2.46 4.26 11.09
C PHE A 67 -2.75 2.79 11.34
N PHE A 68 -4.02 2.38 11.25
CA PHE A 68 -4.42 0.97 11.38
C PHE A 68 -3.58 0.07 10.48
N CYS A 69 -3.17 -1.06 11.03
CA CYS A 69 -2.47 -2.11 10.31
C CYS A 69 -3.25 -2.55 9.06
N SER A 70 -2.53 -2.73 7.95
CA SER A 70 -3.09 -3.16 6.67
C SER A 70 -2.09 -4.06 5.93
N LEU A 71 -2.61 -5.12 5.32
CA LEU A 71 -1.83 -6.04 4.50
C LEU A 71 -1.69 -5.47 3.07
N ASP A 72 -0.47 -5.19 2.65
CA ASP A 72 -0.14 -4.71 1.30
C ASP A 72 0.63 -5.78 0.50
N ARG A 73 0.48 -5.74 -0.82
CA ARG A 73 1.30 -6.54 -1.74
C ARG A 73 2.47 -5.70 -2.22
N ILE A 74 3.69 -6.17 -2.08
CA ILE A 74 4.89 -5.47 -2.56
C ILE A 74 4.74 -5.21 -4.07
N ASP A 75 4.54 -6.26 -4.86
CA ASP A 75 4.07 -6.18 -6.24
C ASP A 75 2.53 -6.21 -6.28
N SER A 76 1.93 -5.06 -6.60
CA SER A 76 0.49 -4.88 -6.77
C SER A 76 -0.11 -5.64 -7.98
N SER A 77 0.72 -6.18 -8.87
CA SER A 77 0.33 -7.06 -9.97
C SER A 77 0.46 -8.56 -9.64
N GLY A 78 1.21 -8.91 -8.60
CA GLY A 78 1.34 -10.26 -8.07
C GLY A 78 0.16 -10.72 -7.19
N HIS A 79 0.34 -11.88 -6.54
CA HIS A 79 -0.68 -12.57 -5.76
C HIS A 79 -0.50 -12.37 -4.25
N TYR A 80 -1.43 -12.90 -3.45
CA TYR A 80 -1.22 -13.03 -2.00
C TYR A 80 -0.42 -14.31 -1.75
N GLU A 81 0.89 -14.16 -1.69
CA GLU A 81 1.83 -15.26 -1.56
C GLU A 81 2.96 -14.92 -0.60
N PRO A 82 3.61 -15.93 0.03
CA PRO A 82 4.80 -15.70 0.82
C PRO A 82 5.86 -14.94 0.01
N GLY A 83 6.37 -13.85 0.57
CA GLY A 83 7.39 -13.01 -0.07
C GLY A 83 6.87 -11.84 -0.90
N ASN A 84 5.57 -11.78 -1.21
CA ASN A 84 4.95 -10.62 -1.85
C ASN A 84 4.10 -9.78 -0.89
N LEU A 85 4.17 -10.02 0.42
CA LEU A 85 3.34 -9.33 1.42
C LEU A 85 4.20 -8.50 2.38
N GLN A 86 3.65 -7.37 2.81
CA GLN A 86 4.22 -6.49 3.83
C GLN A 86 3.10 -5.84 4.65
N ILE A 87 3.40 -5.42 5.87
CA ILE A 87 2.45 -4.73 6.74
C ILE A 87 2.69 -3.22 6.66
N VAL A 88 1.64 -2.45 6.44
CA VAL A 88 1.71 -0.99 6.30
C VAL A 88 0.57 -0.31 7.04
N CYS A 89 0.70 0.99 7.31
CA CYS A 89 -0.44 1.78 7.75
C CYS A 89 -1.51 1.84 6.64
N ARG A 90 -2.78 1.87 7.02
CA ARG A 90 -3.93 1.89 6.09
C ARG A 90 -3.85 3.03 5.09
N PHE A 91 -3.47 4.23 5.52
CA PHE A 91 -3.32 5.38 4.62
C PHE A 91 -2.19 5.16 3.61
N VAL A 92 -1.11 4.51 4.02
CA VAL A 92 0.04 4.22 3.17
C VAL A 92 -0.33 3.20 2.09
N ASN A 93 -1.09 2.16 2.44
CA ASN A 93 -1.63 1.20 1.47
C ASN A 93 -2.51 1.93 0.44
N PHE A 94 -3.39 2.82 0.91
CA PHE A 94 -4.25 3.62 0.05
C PHE A 94 -3.46 4.52 -0.91
N TRP A 95 -2.40 5.19 -0.43
CA TRP A 95 -1.55 6.06 -1.25
C TRP A 95 -0.70 5.30 -2.25
N LYS A 96 -0.13 4.14 -1.85
CA LYS A 96 0.64 3.30 -2.77
C LYS A 96 -0.27 2.76 -3.87
N GLY A 97 -1.44 2.23 -3.51
CA GLY A 97 -2.39 1.67 -4.46
C GLY A 97 -1.75 0.66 -5.41
N ALA A 98 -1.76 0.96 -6.71
CA ALA A 98 -1.15 0.11 -7.74
C ALA A 98 0.26 0.57 -8.17
N SER A 99 0.80 1.61 -7.55
CA SER A 99 2.14 2.12 -7.84
C SER A 99 3.21 1.12 -7.47
N ASP A 100 4.37 1.26 -8.12
CA ASP A 100 5.57 0.50 -7.79
C ASP A 100 6.02 0.77 -6.35
N ASN A 101 6.48 -0.28 -5.68
CA ASN A 101 6.84 -0.25 -4.26
C ASN A 101 8.03 0.66 -3.98
N ASP A 102 9.07 0.56 -4.80
CA ASP A 102 10.35 1.23 -4.57
C ASP A 102 10.27 2.69 -5.01
N GLU A 103 9.55 2.97 -6.08
CA GLU A 103 9.23 4.34 -6.47
C GLU A 103 8.39 5.04 -5.40
N PHE A 104 7.41 4.35 -4.80
CA PHE A 104 6.66 4.91 -3.68
C PHE A 104 7.56 5.24 -2.48
N ARG A 105 8.47 4.31 -2.10
CA ARG A 105 9.47 4.56 -1.04
C ARG A 105 10.34 5.77 -1.36
N ARG A 106 10.81 5.89 -2.61
CA ARG A 106 11.62 7.02 -3.07
C ARG A 106 10.85 8.33 -2.90
N LEU A 107 9.61 8.41 -3.37
CA LEU A 107 8.78 9.62 -3.25
C LEU A 107 8.49 10.00 -1.80
N VAL A 108 8.20 9.03 -0.93
CA VAL A 108 8.04 9.28 0.52
C VAL A 108 9.31 9.87 1.12
N LYS A 109 10.49 9.39 0.71
CA LYS A 109 11.78 9.93 1.17
C LYS A 109 11.93 11.40 0.79
N GLU A 110 11.61 11.78 -0.45
CA GLU A 110 11.64 13.19 -0.90
C GLU A 110 10.68 14.08 -0.09
N VAL A 111 9.50 13.57 0.30
CA VAL A 111 8.56 14.33 1.14
C VAL A 111 9.15 14.57 2.54
N ARG A 112 9.84 13.58 3.12
CA ARG A 112 10.46 13.71 4.45
C ARG A 112 11.61 14.69 4.48
N THR A 113 12.39 14.79 3.40
CA THR A 113 13.52 15.72 3.33
C THR A 113 13.09 17.19 3.38
N ILE A 114 11.85 17.52 3.04
CA ILE A 114 11.31 18.88 3.12
C ILE A 114 11.14 19.33 4.59
N GLN A 115 10.96 18.39 5.53
CA GLN A 115 10.74 18.72 6.95
C GLN A 115 12.02 18.90 7.76
N ASN A 116 13.19 18.64 7.17
CA ASN A 116 14.49 18.74 7.83
C ASN A 116 15.28 19.99 7.40
N VAL A 117 14.59 21.04 6.95
CA VAL A 117 15.22 22.34 6.72
C VAL A 117 15.07 23.14 8.01
N ASP A 118 16.10 23.07 8.85
CA ASP A 118 16.34 24.02 9.95
C ASP A 118 16.62 25.43 9.40
#